data_AF-A0A7K3AAQ7-F1
#
_entry.id   AF-A0A7K3AAQ7-F1
#
_cell.length_a   1.000
_cell.length_b   1.000
_cell.length_c   1.000
_cell.angle_alpha   90.00
_cell.angle_beta   90.00
_cell.angle_gamma   90.00
#
_symmetry.space_group_name_H-M   'P 1'
#
loop_
_entity.id
_entity.type
_entity.pdbx_description
1 polymer ?
#
loop_
_entity_poly.entity_id
_entity_poly.type
_entity_poly.pdbx_seq_one_letter_code
_entity_poly.pdbx_strand_id
1 'polypeptide(L)'
;MGRWTGRVRRTALAAIVTGALVVPLSAAAHPVIPAPPPARLGTVTAASLDAAYAANRATAERAAGMAADHGDTARARELRDMASGGRTFLTLDPRGQGRAAEVFGDLAHADRIAVLVPGSDTSLDTYDRFRAGALALREKLDGRTAVVAWLGYETPGTVSPAVATTGRAESAAPELVAFVRQLRTIAAVPAGAPGGPHVSVSLVCHSYGTVVCASAAPGLTGTAAVSDLALVGSPGTGAGSVADLRTGATVWAGRGADDWIADVPHTKADVFGTTVGFGTDPVAAAFGAHVFAAGDGGHSDYFRPGSPSLDNLARIVLGRSADITETTHG
;
A
#
# COMPACT_ATOMS: atom_id res chain seq x y z
N MET A 1 -37.31 3.41 -18.20
CA MET A 1 -36.37 4.26 -18.99
C MET A 1 -35.46 5.11 -18.08
N GLY A 2 -34.74 4.52 -17.10
CA GLY A 2 -33.91 5.29 -16.15
C GLY A 2 -32.51 4.74 -15.86
N ARG A 3 -32.12 3.59 -16.42
CA ARG A 3 -30.81 2.95 -16.16
C ARG A 3 -29.74 3.24 -17.23
N TRP A 4 -30.15 3.69 -18.41
CA TRP A 4 -29.24 3.94 -19.54
C TRP A 4 -28.50 5.29 -19.43
N THR A 5 -29.14 6.29 -18.82
CA THR A 5 -28.58 7.64 -18.65
C THR A 5 -27.47 7.73 -17.58
N GLY A 6 -27.48 6.83 -16.59
CA GLY A 6 -26.44 6.77 -15.56
C GLY A 6 -25.11 6.18 -16.06
N ARG A 7 -25.17 5.14 -16.91
CA ARG A 7 -23.97 4.49 -17.46
C ARG A 7 -23.23 5.40 -18.45
N VAL A 8 -23.97 6.13 -19.28
CA VAL A 8 -23.40 7.11 -20.24
C VAL A 8 -22.77 8.31 -19.54
N ARG A 9 -23.35 8.77 -18.42
CA ARG A 9 -22.74 9.83 -17.57
C ARG A 9 -21.46 9.35 -16.87
N ARG A 10 -21.39 8.09 -16.43
CA ARG A 10 -20.19 7.49 -15.82
C ARG A 10 -19.06 7.29 -16.84
N THR A 11 -19.36 6.80 -18.04
CA THR A 11 -18.38 6.67 -19.12
C THR A 11 -17.87 8.03 -19.63
N ALA A 12 -18.71 9.07 -19.62
CA ALA A 12 -18.30 10.42 -19.98
C ALA A 12 -17.38 11.05 -18.92
N LEU A 13 -17.62 10.79 -17.63
CA LEU A 13 -16.73 11.19 -16.53
C LEU A 13 -15.39 10.43 -16.58
N ALA A 14 -15.41 9.12 -16.83
CA ALA A 14 -14.18 8.33 -17.02
C ALA A 14 -13.37 8.82 -18.23
N ALA A 15 -14.03 9.14 -19.36
CA ALA A 15 -13.38 9.69 -20.54
C ALA A 15 -12.83 11.11 -20.34
N ILE A 16 -13.42 11.93 -19.46
CA ILE A 16 -12.87 13.24 -19.08
C ILE A 16 -11.62 13.07 -18.21
N VAL A 17 -11.57 12.05 -17.35
CA VAL A 17 -10.36 11.67 -16.58
C VAL A 17 -9.26 11.11 -17.51
N THR A 18 -9.62 10.37 -18.57
CA THR A 18 -8.64 9.88 -19.57
C THR A 18 -8.21 10.97 -20.57
N GLY A 19 -9.09 11.91 -20.90
CA GLY A 19 -8.89 12.92 -21.95
C GLY A 19 -8.17 14.20 -21.53
N ALA A 20 -7.99 14.46 -20.24
CA ALA A 20 -7.28 15.64 -19.73
C ALA A 20 -5.75 15.45 -19.60
N LEU A 21 -5.19 14.33 -20.10
CA LEU A 21 -3.82 13.89 -19.81
C LEU A 21 -2.71 14.47 -20.70
N VAL A 22 -2.96 15.50 -21.50
CA VAL A 22 -1.89 16.26 -22.17
C VAL A 22 -2.14 17.76 -22.07
N VAL A 23 -2.07 18.29 -20.85
CA VAL A 23 -1.79 19.70 -20.60
C VAL A 23 -0.72 19.71 -19.52
N PRO A 24 0.38 20.49 -19.66
CA PRO A 24 1.30 20.69 -18.55
C PRO A 24 0.56 21.54 -17.52
N LEU A 25 -0.20 20.89 -16.63
CA LEU A 25 -0.65 21.50 -15.40
C LEU A 25 0.62 21.76 -14.60
N SER A 26 1.06 23.01 -14.63
CA SER A 26 2.12 23.53 -13.78
C SER A 26 1.89 22.97 -12.38
N ALA A 27 2.86 22.19 -11.90
CA ALA A 27 2.87 21.71 -10.53
C ALA A 27 2.60 22.93 -9.64
N ALA A 28 1.46 22.96 -8.97
CA ALA A 28 1.25 23.91 -7.90
C ALA A 28 2.41 23.66 -6.94
N ALA A 29 3.34 24.62 -6.88
CA ALA A 29 4.46 24.56 -5.98
C ALA A 29 3.87 24.65 -4.57
N HIS A 30 3.60 23.49 -3.97
CA HIS A 30 3.26 23.45 -2.56
C HIS A 30 4.43 24.09 -1.81
N PRO A 31 4.18 25.09 -0.95
CA PRO A 31 5.24 25.66 -0.14
C PRO A 31 5.92 24.51 0.60
N VAL A 32 7.24 24.43 0.46
CA VAL A 32 8.02 23.35 1.07
C VAL A 32 8.01 23.59 2.57
N ILE A 33 7.17 22.84 3.28
CA ILE A 33 7.11 22.88 4.74
C ILE A 33 8.47 22.44 5.28
N PRO A 34 9.19 23.31 6.03
CA PRO A 34 10.46 22.93 6.62
C PRO A 34 10.28 21.73 7.55
N ALA A 35 11.14 20.73 7.40
CA ALA A 35 11.10 19.52 8.22
C ALA A 35 12.53 18.99 8.45
N PRO A 36 12.80 18.35 9.61
CA PRO A 36 14.11 17.77 9.88
C PRO A 36 14.37 16.58 8.95
N PRO A 37 15.64 16.23 8.68
CA PRO A 37 15.94 14.95 8.06
C PRO A 37 15.46 13.78 8.94
N PRO A 38 15.21 12.59 8.35
CA PRO A 38 14.89 11.38 9.09
C PRO A 38 15.90 11.06 10.19
N ALA A 39 15.45 10.32 11.20
CA ALA A 39 16.35 9.80 12.22
C ALA A 39 17.44 8.93 11.57
N ARG A 40 18.70 9.16 11.95
CA ARG A 40 19.83 8.32 11.53
C ARG A 40 19.86 7.08 12.40
N LEU A 41 19.23 6.02 11.91
CA LEU A 41 19.20 4.71 12.54
C LEU A 41 20.28 3.82 11.92
N GLY A 42 20.98 3.06 12.75
CA GLY A 42 21.76 1.92 12.26
C GLY A 42 20.84 0.79 11.80
N THR A 43 21.39 -0.42 11.63
CA THR A 43 20.56 -1.60 11.35
C THR A 43 19.56 -1.81 12.49
N VAL A 44 18.27 -1.70 12.19
CA VAL A 44 17.21 -1.96 13.16
C VAL A 44 17.03 -3.47 13.30
N THR A 45 17.03 -3.94 14.54
CA THR A 45 16.80 -5.33 14.95
C THR A 45 15.72 -5.34 16.03
N ALA A 46 15.22 -6.52 16.42
CA ALA A 46 14.29 -6.63 17.55
C ALA A 46 14.77 -5.89 18.81
N ALA A 47 16.08 -5.97 19.12
CA ALA A 47 16.67 -5.33 20.29
C ALA A 47 16.79 -3.79 20.20
N SER A 48 16.73 -3.21 18.99
CA SER A 48 16.84 -1.76 18.77
C SER A 48 15.54 -1.10 18.31
N LEU A 49 14.41 -1.85 18.27
CA LEU A 49 13.11 -1.33 17.86
C LEU A 49 12.62 -0.17 18.72
N ASP A 50 12.70 -0.29 20.04
CA ASP A 50 12.25 0.79 20.95
C ASP A 50 13.04 2.08 20.73
N ALA A 51 14.34 1.97 20.47
CA ALA A 51 15.19 3.10 20.14
C ALA A 51 14.80 3.72 18.77
N ALA A 52 14.48 2.89 17.77
CA ALA A 52 13.99 3.36 16.48
C ALA A 52 12.64 4.09 16.62
N TYR A 53 11.69 3.52 17.37
CA TYR A 53 10.39 4.14 17.64
C TYR A 53 10.53 5.47 18.38
N ALA A 54 11.38 5.53 19.41
CA ALA A 54 11.63 6.77 20.14
C ALA A 54 12.28 7.84 19.25
N ALA A 55 13.23 7.46 18.39
CA ALA A 55 13.90 8.39 17.48
C ALA A 55 12.95 8.94 16.40
N ASN A 56 12.07 8.11 15.85
CA ASN A 56 11.08 8.57 14.87
C ASN A 56 10.00 9.44 15.53
N ARG A 57 9.58 9.13 16.76
CA ARG A 57 8.70 10.02 17.56
C ARG A 57 9.35 11.40 17.78
N ALA A 58 10.60 11.45 18.20
CA ALA A 58 11.32 12.73 18.35
C ALA A 58 11.47 13.50 17.02
N THR A 59 11.59 12.79 15.89
CA THR A 59 11.56 13.40 14.56
C THR A 59 10.19 14.00 14.24
N ALA A 60 9.09 13.31 14.56
CA ALA A 60 7.73 13.83 14.41
C ALA A 60 7.50 15.09 15.26
N GLU A 61 7.94 15.08 16.53
CA GLU A 61 7.83 16.23 17.44
C GLU A 61 8.57 17.46 16.90
N ARG A 62 9.83 17.28 16.44
CA ARG A 62 10.60 18.36 15.83
C ARG A 62 9.96 18.89 14.56
N ALA A 63 9.48 17.99 13.70
CA ALA A 63 8.81 18.36 12.47
C ALA A 63 7.51 19.13 12.75
N ALA A 64 6.76 18.73 13.78
CA ALA A 64 5.55 19.45 14.20
C ALA A 64 5.86 20.88 14.67
N GLY A 65 6.95 21.06 15.41
CA GLY A 65 7.44 22.38 15.81
C GLY A 65 7.78 23.24 14.60
N MET A 66 8.59 22.71 13.67
CA MET A 66 8.98 23.42 12.45
C MET A 66 7.79 23.79 11.57
N ALA A 67 6.81 22.89 11.42
CA ALA A 67 5.58 23.17 10.68
C ALA A 67 4.75 24.28 11.35
N ALA A 68 4.62 24.25 12.68
CA ALA A 68 3.91 25.27 13.43
C ALA A 68 4.59 26.65 13.33
N ASP A 69 5.92 26.70 13.46
CA ASP A 69 6.72 27.93 13.31
C ASP A 69 6.62 28.50 11.89
N HIS A 70 6.44 27.63 10.89
CA HIS A 70 6.19 28.01 9.51
C HIS A 70 4.74 28.43 9.24
N GLY A 71 3.82 28.25 10.18
CA GLY A 71 2.40 28.60 10.05
C GLY A 71 1.51 27.48 9.48
N ASP A 72 2.05 26.29 9.21
CA ASP A 72 1.26 25.14 8.77
C ASP A 72 0.66 24.39 9.96
N THR A 73 -0.46 24.91 10.45
CA THR A 73 -1.15 24.35 11.62
C THR A 73 -1.76 22.97 11.38
N ALA A 74 -2.07 22.63 10.12
CA ALA A 74 -2.62 21.33 9.75
C ALA A 74 -1.53 20.27 9.82
N ARG A 75 -0.41 20.46 9.10
CA ARG A 75 0.75 19.55 9.16
C ARG A 75 1.29 19.41 10.59
N ALA A 76 1.34 20.51 11.34
CA ALA A 76 1.76 20.46 12.74
C ALA A 76 0.84 19.60 13.62
N ARG A 77 -0.46 19.59 13.36
CA ARG A 77 -1.42 18.74 14.08
C ARG A 77 -1.20 17.26 13.74
N GLU A 78 -1.10 16.93 12.46
CA GLU A 78 -0.85 15.56 12.00
C GLU A 78 0.44 15.01 12.61
N LEU A 79 1.54 15.77 12.57
CA LEU A 79 2.81 15.34 13.13
C LEU A 79 2.79 15.23 14.67
N ARG A 80 2.00 16.03 15.38
CA ARG A 80 1.78 15.86 16.83
C ARG A 80 1.01 14.58 17.14
N ASP A 81 0.01 14.24 16.32
CA ASP A 81 -0.70 12.98 16.48
C ASP A 81 0.23 11.79 16.22
N MET A 82 1.05 11.85 15.16
CA MET A 82 2.10 10.87 14.87
C MET A 82 3.13 10.76 16.00
N ALA A 83 3.41 11.85 16.72
CA ALA A 83 4.29 11.83 17.88
C ALA A 83 3.65 11.26 19.15
N SER A 84 2.35 10.95 19.16
CA SER A 84 1.67 10.46 20.36
C SER A 84 2.25 9.11 20.84
N GLY A 85 2.26 8.89 22.15
CA GLY A 85 2.86 7.71 22.77
C GLY A 85 2.24 6.37 22.35
N GLY A 86 1.07 6.38 21.70
CA GLY A 86 0.39 5.19 21.19
C GLY A 86 0.73 4.80 19.75
N ARG A 87 1.58 5.56 19.06
CA ARG A 87 1.98 5.28 17.67
C ARG A 87 3.45 4.90 17.58
N THR A 88 3.76 3.87 16.82
CA THR A 88 5.12 3.35 16.65
C THR A 88 5.51 3.35 15.18
N PHE A 89 6.53 4.13 14.84
CA PHE A 89 7.02 4.28 13.47
C PHE A 89 8.39 3.63 13.32
N LEU A 90 8.50 2.64 12.44
CA LEU A 90 9.79 2.04 12.08
C LEU A 90 10.63 3.00 11.24
N THR A 91 9.99 3.78 10.37
CA THR A 91 10.60 4.88 9.62
C THR A 91 9.66 6.09 9.61
N LEU A 92 10.26 7.29 9.60
CA LEU A 92 9.55 8.55 9.39
C LEU A 92 10.46 9.55 8.66
N ASP A 93 10.00 10.01 7.52
CA ASP A 93 10.55 11.17 6.80
C ASP A 93 9.46 12.23 6.68
N PRO A 94 9.50 13.32 7.46
CA PRO A 94 8.48 14.35 7.43
C PRO A 94 8.60 15.31 6.24
N ARG A 95 9.64 15.18 5.40
CA ARG A 95 9.91 16.12 4.30
C ARG A 95 8.96 15.90 3.12
N GLY A 96 8.52 16.99 2.49
CA GLY A 96 7.61 16.96 1.33
C GLY A 96 6.24 16.36 1.68
N GLN A 97 5.74 15.47 0.84
CA GLN A 97 4.53 14.66 1.12
C GLN A 97 4.73 13.70 2.31
N GLY A 98 5.99 13.43 2.65
CA GLY A 98 6.44 12.58 3.73
C GLY A 98 6.27 11.08 3.46
N ARG A 99 7.04 10.30 4.21
CA ARG A 99 7.09 8.84 4.15
C ARG A 99 7.07 8.28 5.56
N ALA A 100 6.38 7.17 5.76
CA ALA A 100 6.26 6.55 7.08
C ALA A 100 6.01 5.04 6.98
N ALA A 101 6.48 4.30 7.98
CA ALA A 101 6.09 2.93 8.21
C ALA A 101 5.60 2.77 9.65
N GLU A 102 4.27 2.84 9.86
CA GLU A 102 3.64 2.66 11.18
C GLU A 102 3.40 1.18 11.44
N VAL A 103 3.71 0.72 12.66
CA VAL A 103 3.61 -0.67 13.09
C VAL A 103 2.40 -0.83 14.02
N PHE A 104 1.60 -1.86 13.76
CA PHE A 104 0.45 -2.23 14.58
C PHE A 104 0.64 -3.67 15.10
N GLY A 105 0.84 -3.83 16.41
CA GLY A 105 1.17 -5.11 17.05
C GLY A 105 2.65 -5.24 17.39
N ASP A 106 3.07 -6.45 17.77
CA ASP A 106 4.44 -6.75 18.20
C ASP A 106 5.26 -7.27 17.01
N LEU A 107 6.01 -6.37 16.38
CA LEU A 107 6.83 -6.71 15.21
C LEU A 107 8.03 -7.61 15.55
N ALA A 108 8.60 -7.52 16.75
CA ALA A 108 9.77 -8.32 17.14
C ALA A 108 9.43 -9.81 17.24
N HIS A 109 8.20 -10.12 17.67
CA HIS A 109 7.76 -11.48 17.94
C HIS A 109 6.67 -11.97 16.98
N ALA A 110 6.42 -11.25 15.88
CA ALA A 110 5.41 -11.62 14.90
C ALA A 110 5.82 -12.86 14.09
N ASP A 111 4.92 -13.82 13.99
CA ASP A 111 5.06 -14.97 13.07
C ASP A 111 4.61 -14.59 11.66
N ARG A 112 3.71 -13.59 11.56
CA ARG A 112 3.15 -13.09 10.31
C ARG A 112 3.17 -11.57 10.29
N ILE A 113 3.50 -11.00 9.13
CA ILE A 113 3.53 -9.55 8.93
C ILE A 113 2.71 -9.21 7.68
N ALA A 114 1.65 -8.43 7.84
CA ALA A 114 0.94 -7.83 6.71
C ALA A 114 1.51 -6.44 6.43
N VAL A 115 1.97 -6.21 5.21
CA VAL A 115 2.42 -4.87 4.77
C VAL A 115 1.34 -4.27 3.89
N LEU A 116 0.69 -3.21 4.39
CA LEU A 116 -0.26 -2.42 3.62
C LEU A 116 0.50 -1.42 2.74
N VAL A 117 0.19 -1.41 1.44
CA VAL A 117 0.77 -0.46 0.47
C VAL A 117 -0.35 0.41 -0.11
N PRO A 118 -0.31 1.73 0.10
CA PRO A 118 -1.41 2.62 -0.25
C PRO A 118 -1.47 2.90 -1.75
N GLY A 119 -2.56 3.55 -2.17
CA GLY A 119 -2.71 4.12 -3.51
C GLY A 119 -2.29 5.58 -3.60
N SER A 120 -2.79 6.25 -4.63
CA SER A 120 -2.64 7.67 -4.90
C SER A 120 -3.12 8.57 -3.76
N ASP A 121 -2.70 9.84 -3.77
CA ASP A 121 -3.09 10.90 -2.81
C ASP A 121 -2.87 10.55 -1.32
N THR A 122 -2.04 9.55 -1.02
CA THR A 122 -1.66 9.23 0.37
C THR A 122 -0.37 9.97 0.71
N SER A 123 -0.44 10.82 1.74
CA SER A 123 0.66 11.61 2.28
C SER A 123 0.57 11.61 3.81
N LEU A 124 1.49 12.30 4.49
CA LEU A 124 1.35 12.54 5.95
C LEU A 124 0.09 13.36 6.29
N ASP A 125 -0.38 14.20 5.37
CA ASP A 125 -1.57 15.05 5.58
C ASP A 125 -2.88 14.28 5.43
N THR A 126 -2.86 13.14 4.76
CA THR A 126 -4.04 12.29 4.49
C THR A 126 -3.91 10.91 5.15
N TYR A 127 -2.93 10.75 6.06
CA TYR A 127 -2.49 9.46 6.58
C TYR A 127 -3.57 8.73 7.38
N ASP A 128 -4.44 9.46 8.07
CA ASP A 128 -5.46 8.89 8.97
C ASP A 128 -6.35 7.84 8.31
N ARG A 129 -6.72 8.06 7.04
CA ARG A 129 -7.53 7.09 6.31
C ARG A 129 -6.76 5.81 6.03
N PHE A 130 -5.48 5.92 5.67
CA PHE A 130 -4.63 4.76 5.44
C PHE A 130 -4.37 4.00 6.75
N ARG A 131 -4.12 4.73 7.84
CA ARG A 131 -4.02 4.20 9.20
C ARG A 131 -5.28 3.45 9.65
N ALA A 132 -6.46 4.01 9.39
CA ALA A 132 -7.73 3.37 9.73
C ALA A 132 -7.88 2.00 9.06
N GLY A 133 -7.44 1.85 7.81
CA GLY A 133 -7.43 0.56 7.12
C GLY A 133 -6.47 -0.46 7.74
N ALA A 134 -5.28 -0.02 8.15
CA ALA A 134 -4.31 -0.87 8.84
C ALA A 134 -4.81 -1.33 10.21
N LEU A 135 -5.46 -0.45 10.97
CA LEU A 135 -6.11 -0.78 12.25
C LEU A 135 -7.24 -1.78 12.05
N ALA A 136 -8.13 -1.54 11.09
CA ALA A 136 -9.24 -2.45 10.80
C ALA A 136 -8.74 -3.85 10.41
N LEU A 137 -7.65 -3.94 9.65
CA LEU A 137 -7.01 -5.24 9.37
C LEU A 137 -6.42 -5.84 10.64
N ARG A 138 -5.69 -5.07 11.45
CA ARG A 138 -5.09 -5.55 12.70
C ARG A 138 -6.13 -6.13 13.66
N GLU A 139 -7.31 -5.54 13.75
CA GLU A 139 -8.43 -6.01 14.61
C GLU A 139 -8.96 -7.39 14.22
N LYS A 140 -8.75 -7.83 12.96
CA LYS A 140 -9.18 -9.15 12.47
C LYS A 140 -8.13 -10.24 12.67
N LEU A 141 -6.94 -9.86 13.12
CA LEU A 141 -5.76 -10.73 13.19
C LEU A 141 -5.44 -11.13 14.64
N ASP A 142 -4.75 -12.25 14.79
CA ASP A 142 -4.33 -12.77 16.08
C ASP A 142 -3.23 -11.92 16.75
N GLY A 143 -2.88 -12.25 17.98
CA GLY A 143 -1.81 -11.57 18.73
C GLY A 143 -0.40 -11.80 18.19
N ARG A 144 -0.22 -12.73 17.24
CA ARG A 144 1.08 -13.11 16.65
C ARG A 144 1.30 -12.49 15.27
N THR A 145 0.37 -11.64 14.83
CA THR A 145 0.43 -10.97 13.53
C THR A 145 0.62 -9.46 13.72
N ALA A 146 1.64 -8.90 13.06
CA ALA A 146 1.82 -7.46 12.96
C ALA A 146 1.28 -6.93 11.63
N VAL A 147 0.74 -5.72 11.63
CA VAL A 147 0.40 -4.98 10.40
C VAL A 147 1.34 -3.80 10.31
N VAL A 148 1.84 -3.51 9.11
CA VAL A 148 2.71 -2.36 8.85
C VAL A 148 2.11 -1.53 7.73
N ALA A 149 1.72 -0.29 8.03
CA ALA A 149 1.22 0.67 7.04
C ALA A 149 2.41 1.37 6.39
N TRP A 150 2.81 0.90 5.21
CA TRP A 150 4.02 1.35 4.51
C TRP A 150 3.73 2.42 3.46
N LEU A 151 3.87 3.69 3.85
CA LEU A 151 3.95 4.84 2.95
C LEU A 151 5.43 5.11 2.64
N GLY A 152 6.06 4.22 1.88
CA GLY A 152 7.50 4.30 1.59
C GLY A 152 7.88 5.09 0.34
N TYR A 153 6.92 5.52 -0.46
CA TYR A 153 7.16 6.19 -1.73
C TYR A 153 6.34 7.46 -1.84
N GLU A 154 6.72 8.33 -2.78
CA GLU A 154 5.90 9.49 -3.12
C GLU A 154 4.74 9.03 -4.00
N THR A 155 3.53 9.07 -3.45
CA THR A 155 2.33 8.61 -4.15
C THR A 155 1.99 9.56 -5.30
N PRO A 156 1.49 9.05 -6.44
CA PRO A 156 1.02 9.92 -7.50
C PRO A 156 -0.23 10.67 -7.04
N GLY A 157 -0.39 11.91 -7.51
CA GLY A 157 -1.65 12.62 -7.36
C GLY A 157 -2.71 12.05 -8.31
N THR A 158 -3.98 11.93 -7.89
CA THR A 158 -5.04 11.30 -8.72
C THR A 158 -5.34 12.07 -10.02
N VAL A 159 -5.00 13.36 -10.09
CA VAL A 159 -5.08 14.20 -11.32
C VAL A 159 -3.73 14.41 -12.00
N SER A 160 -2.72 13.61 -11.68
CA SER A 160 -1.39 13.65 -12.31
C SER A 160 -1.27 12.58 -13.40
N PRO A 161 -0.56 12.84 -14.51
CA PRO A 161 -0.20 11.79 -15.47
C PRO A 161 0.53 10.60 -14.85
N ALA A 162 1.23 10.81 -13.73
CA ALA A 162 1.94 9.75 -13.02
C ALA A 162 1.00 8.64 -12.49
N VAL A 163 -0.29 8.91 -12.31
CA VAL A 163 -1.27 7.89 -11.87
C VAL A 163 -1.59 6.88 -12.98
N ALA A 164 -1.26 7.20 -14.23
CA ALA A 164 -1.50 6.36 -15.39
C ALA A 164 -0.23 5.66 -15.89
N THR A 165 0.91 5.81 -15.20
CA THR A 165 2.20 5.27 -15.63
C THR A 165 2.88 4.45 -14.54
N THR A 166 3.84 3.61 -14.91
CA THR A 166 4.55 2.70 -13.99
C THR A 166 5.75 3.32 -13.29
N GLY A 167 6.21 4.52 -13.70
CA GLY A 167 7.49 5.07 -13.23
C GLY A 167 7.59 5.32 -11.71
N ARG A 168 6.52 5.74 -11.03
CA ARG A 168 6.51 5.86 -9.55
C ARG A 168 6.60 4.48 -8.89
N ALA A 169 5.91 3.49 -9.44
CA ALA A 169 5.95 2.11 -8.96
C ALA A 169 7.34 1.47 -9.15
N GLU A 170 7.96 1.67 -10.31
CA GLU A 170 9.32 1.19 -10.60
C GLU A 170 10.36 1.80 -9.65
N SER A 171 10.22 3.09 -9.33
CA SER A 171 11.09 3.78 -8.37
C SER A 171 10.88 3.28 -6.94
N ALA A 172 9.65 2.92 -6.57
CA ALA A 172 9.28 2.43 -5.24
C ALA A 172 9.63 0.96 -5.01
N ALA A 173 9.68 0.15 -6.08
CA ALA A 173 9.94 -1.28 -6.02
C ALA A 173 11.20 -1.68 -5.22
N PRO A 174 12.41 -1.11 -5.47
CA PRO A 174 13.59 -1.46 -4.68
C PRO A 174 13.47 -1.06 -3.21
N GLU A 175 12.76 0.03 -2.90
CA GLU A 175 12.50 0.44 -1.51
C GLU A 175 11.61 -0.57 -0.78
N LEU A 176 10.55 -1.07 -1.44
CA LEU A 176 9.68 -2.10 -0.88
C LEU A 176 10.42 -3.42 -0.64
N VAL A 177 11.25 -3.85 -1.60
CA VAL A 177 12.08 -5.07 -1.45
C VAL A 177 13.04 -4.93 -0.25
N ALA A 178 13.71 -3.78 -0.13
CA ALA A 178 14.61 -3.52 0.99
C ALA A 178 13.85 -3.51 2.32
N PHE A 179 12.64 -2.93 2.34
CA PHE A 179 11.80 -2.88 3.52
C PHE A 179 11.33 -4.26 3.97
N VAL A 180 10.84 -5.12 3.05
CA VAL A 180 10.45 -6.50 3.38
C VAL A 180 11.62 -7.28 3.97
N ARG A 181 12.82 -7.15 3.41
CA ARG A 181 14.04 -7.76 3.95
C ARG A 181 14.36 -7.26 5.37
N GLN A 182 14.16 -5.97 5.63
CA GLN A 182 14.33 -5.39 6.97
C GLN A 182 13.32 -5.99 7.96
N LEU A 183 12.05 -6.09 7.60
CA LEU A 183 11.01 -6.70 8.44
C LEU A 183 11.34 -8.14 8.80
N ARG A 184 11.77 -8.93 7.80
CA ARG A 184 12.19 -10.33 8.01
C ARG A 184 13.41 -10.43 8.92
N THR A 185 14.35 -9.48 8.84
CA THR A 185 15.50 -9.41 9.74
C THR A 185 15.09 -9.06 11.17
N ILE A 186 14.15 -8.13 11.34
CA ILE A 186 13.67 -7.70 12.67
C ILE A 186 12.94 -8.83 13.37
N ALA A 187 12.04 -9.51 12.67
CA ALA A 187 11.22 -10.59 13.23
C ALA A 187 11.93 -11.96 13.26
N ALA A 188 13.16 -12.06 12.75
CA ALA A 188 13.91 -13.31 12.77
C ALA A 188 14.26 -13.71 14.21
N VAL A 189 13.90 -14.94 14.58
CA VAL A 189 14.37 -15.59 15.81
C VAL A 189 15.88 -15.89 15.69
N PRO A 190 16.69 -15.75 16.76
CA PRO A 190 18.13 -16.02 16.71
C PRO A 190 18.47 -17.39 16.11
N ALA A 191 19.49 -17.41 15.25
CA ALA A 191 19.99 -18.63 14.62
C ALA A 191 20.43 -19.65 15.68
N GLY A 192 19.74 -20.80 15.75
CA GLY A 192 20.07 -21.88 16.69
C GLY A 192 18.89 -22.72 17.18
N ALA A 193 17.63 -22.27 16.98
CA ALA A 193 16.46 -23.11 17.23
C ALA A 193 16.24 -24.08 16.05
N PRO A 194 16.32 -25.41 16.25
CA PRO A 194 15.97 -26.38 15.20
C PRO A 194 14.50 -26.16 14.81
N GLY A 195 14.23 -25.84 13.54
CA GLY A 195 12.87 -25.56 13.06
C GLY A 195 12.31 -24.18 13.41
N GLY A 196 13.17 -23.16 13.63
CA GLY A 196 12.72 -21.79 13.93
C GLY A 196 11.69 -21.26 12.92
N PRO A 197 10.59 -20.62 13.37
CA PRO A 197 9.46 -20.29 12.50
C PRO A 197 9.90 -19.36 11.38
N HIS A 198 9.58 -19.73 10.14
CA HIS A 198 9.69 -18.82 9.00
C HIS A 198 8.66 -17.70 9.18
N VAL A 199 9.12 -16.47 9.40
CA VAL A 199 8.24 -15.29 9.35
C VAL A 199 7.61 -15.23 7.96
N SER A 200 6.29 -15.26 7.91
CA SER A 200 5.51 -15.06 6.69
C SER A 200 5.23 -13.57 6.52
N VAL A 201 5.42 -13.06 5.30
CA VAL A 201 5.09 -11.67 4.97
C VAL A 201 4.08 -11.69 3.83
N SER A 202 2.96 -11.00 4.01
CA SER A 202 1.93 -10.82 2.98
C SER A 202 1.86 -9.35 2.60
N LEU A 203 1.87 -9.04 1.30
CA LEU A 203 1.64 -7.68 0.82
C LEU A 203 0.16 -7.49 0.52
N VAL A 204 -0.42 -6.42 1.08
CA VAL A 204 -1.81 -6.02 0.83
C VAL A 204 -1.79 -4.66 0.14
N CYS A 205 -2.07 -4.66 -1.14
CA CYS A 205 -1.78 -3.55 -2.03
C CYS A 205 -3.09 -2.98 -2.58
N HIS A 206 -3.29 -1.67 -2.43
CA HIS A 206 -4.53 -1.01 -2.81
C HIS A 206 -4.30 0.01 -3.92
N SER A 207 -5.18 0.02 -4.93
CA SER A 207 -5.15 1.00 -6.02
C SER A 207 -3.76 1.08 -6.67
N TYR A 208 -3.14 2.25 -6.82
CA TYR A 208 -1.78 2.36 -7.39
C TYR A 208 -0.73 1.51 -6.65
N GLY A 209 -0.92 1.19 -5.36
CA GLY A 209 -0.08 0.28 -4.60
C GLY A 209 0.01 -1.12 -5.22
N THR A 210 -0.99 -1.57 -5.99
CA THR A 210 -0.93 -2.85 -6.71
C THR A 210 0.15 -2.84 -7.78
N VAL A 211 0.39 -1.69 -8.42
CA VAL A 211 1.45 -1.50 -9.40
C VAL A 211 2.80 -1.53 -8.71
N VAL A 212 2.93 -0.85 -7.56
CA VAL A 212 4.17 -0.86 -6.74
C VAL A 212 4.55 -2.29 -6.32
N CYS A 213 3.60 -3.04 -5.77
CA CYS A 213 3.85 -4.40 -5.32
C CYS A 213 4.17 -5.33 -6.49
N ALA A 214 3.49 -5.19 -7.62
CA ALA A 214 3.78 -5.95 -8.84
C ALA A 214 5.19 -5.63 -9.40
N SER A 215 5.58 -4.35 -9.43
CA SER A 215 6.93 -3.94 -9.83
C SER A 215 8.02 -4.48 -8.89
N ALA A 216 7.71 -4.62 -7.59
CA ALA A 216 8.62 -5.22 -6.61
C ALA A 216 8.69 -6.75 -6.69
N ALA A 217 7.66 -7.40 -7.22
CA ALA A 217 7.46 -8.86 -7.16
C ALA A 217 8.67 -9.70 -7.63
N PRO A 218 9.39 -9.35 -8.71
CA PRO A 218 10.59 -10.10 -9.13
C PRO A 218 11.74 -10.06 -8.11
N GLY A 219 11.81 -9.00 -7.29
CA GLY A 219 12.84 -8.81 -6.25
C GLY A 219 12.46 -9.39 -4.88
N LEU A 220 11.19 -9.77 -4.68
CA LEU A 220 10.67 -10.35 -3.44
C LEU A 220 10.94 -11.85 -3.39
N THR A 221 12.23 -12.20 -3.42
CA THR A 221 12.72 -13.59 -3.40
C THR A 221 13.79 -13.76 -2.32
N GLY A 222 14.15 -15.00 -1.97
CA GLY A 222 15.17 -15.29 -0.98
C GLY A 222 14.91 -14.63 0.38
N THR A 223 15.81 -13.75 0.83
CA THR A 223 15.70 -13.03 2.12
C THR A 223 14.63 -11.94 2.13
N ALA A 224 14.02 -11.63 0.98
CA ALA A 224 12.88 -10.71 0.84
C ALA A 224 11.61 -11.43 0.37
N ALA A 225 11.56 -12.76 0.46
CA ALA A 225 10.40 -13.53 0.01
C ALA A 225 9.13 -13.17 0.78
N VAL A 226 8.03 -13.06 0.04
CA VAL A 226 6.67 -12.89 0.56
C VAL A 226 5.84 -14.13 0.23
N SER A 227 4.88 -14.46 1.08
CA SER A 227 3.98 -15.60 0.91
C SER A 227 2.80 -15.25 0.01
N ASP A 228 2.27 -14.03 0.16
CA ASP A 228 1.06 -13.60 -0.53
C ASP A 228 1.21 -12.19 -1.09
N LEU A 229 0.56 -11.97 -2.23
CA LEU A 229 0.35 -10.67 -2.84
C LEU A 229 -1.15 -10.47 -3.08
N ALA A 230 -1.81 -9.69 -2.22
CA ALA A 230 -3.21 -9.35 -2.33
C ALA A 230 -3.41 -8.00 -3.02
N LEU A 231 -4.08 -8.02 -4.18
CA LEU A 231 -4.31 -6.87 -5.04
C LEU A 231 -5.79 -6.45 -4.94
N VAL A 232 -6.07 -5.27 -4.40
CA VAL A 232 -7.45 -4.77 -4.24
C VAL A 232 -7.66 -3.41 -4.90
N GLY A 233 -8.81 -3.24 -5.56
CA GLY A 233 -9.12 -2.02 -6.29
C GLY A 233 -8.07 -1.66 -7.34
N SER A 234 -7.51 -2.67 -8.00
CA SER A 234 -6.34 -2.50 -8.86
C SER A 234 -6.69 -1.81 -10.17
N PRO A 235 -5.94 -0.77 -10.61
CA PRO A 235 -5.99 -0.31 -12.00
C PRO A 235 -5.28 -1.29 -12.96
N GLY A 236 -4.52 -2.23 -12.42
CA GLY A 236 -3.66 -3.21 -13.08
C GLY A 236 -2.32 -3.36 -12.35
N THR A 237 -1.38 -4.08 -12.95
CA THR A 237 -0.09 -4.43 -12.33
C THR A 237 1.12 -4.06 -13.18
N GLY A 238 0.90 -3.60 -14.42
CA GLY A 238 1.94 -3.48 -15.45
C GLY A 238 2.30 -4.82 -16.11
N ALA A 239 1.88 -5.95 -15.54
CA ALA A 239 2.09 -7.30 -16.05
C ALA A 239 0.86 -7.80 -16.83
N GLY A 240 1.08 -8.75 -17.75
CA GLY A 240 -0.01 -9.37 -18.53
C GLY A 240 -0.69 -10.51 -17.77
N SER A 241 0.06 -11.18 -16.89
CA SER A 241 -0.36 -12.36 -16.14
C SER A 241 0.43 -12.50 -14.82
N VAL A 242 0.00 -13.40 -13.94
CA VAL A 242 0.75 -13.80 -12.73
C VAL A 242 2.14 -14.34 -13.09
N ALA A 243 2.29 -15.07 -14.20
CA ALA A 243 3.59 -15.59 -14.63
C ALA A 243 4.59 -14.45 -14.97
N ASP A 244 4.10 -13.35 -15.52
CA ASP A 244 4.92 -12.18 -15.85
C ASP A 244 5.41 -11.41 -14.61
N LEU A 245 4.76 -11.59 -13.44
CA LEU A 245 5.21 -11.02 -12.17
C LEU A 245 6.49 -11.67 -11.64
N ARG A 246 6.83 -12.88 -12.13
CA ARG A 246 8.03 -13.65 -11.72
C ARG A 246 8.16 -13.80 -10.20
N THR A 247 7.04 -14.02 -9.53
CA THR A 247 6.98 -14.17 -8.07
C THR A 247 6.74 -15.61 -7.65
N GLY A 248 7.25 -15.98 -6.47
CA GLY A 248 6.90 -17.24 -5.81
C GLY A 248 5.69 -17.12 -4.88
N ALA A 249 5.13 -15.92 -4.71
CA ALA A 249 3.99 -15.67 -3.84
C ALA A 249 2.67 -16.12 -4.48
N THR A 250 1.70 -16.50 -3.65
CA THR A 250 0.32 -16.68 -4.11
C THR A 250 -0.29 -15.30 -4.39
N VAL A 251 -0.81 -15.11 -5.60
CA VAL A 251 -1.40 -13.83 -6.03
C VAL A 251 -2.91 -13.89 -5.90
N TRP A 252 -3.46 -12.97 -5.11
CA TRP A 252 -4.88 -12.81 -4.84
C TRP A 252 -5.38 -11.51 -5.45
N ALA A 253 -6.61 -11.50 -5.96
CA ALA A 253 -7.23 -10.29 -6.49
C ALA A 253 -8.68 -10.14 -6.02
N GLY A 254 -9.06 -8.91 -5.67
CA GLY A 254 -10.43 -8.58 -5.28
C GLY A 254 -10.82 -7.20 -5.80
N ARG A 255 -12.03 -7.08 -6.35
CA ARG A 255 -12.62 -5.80 -6.75
C ARG A 255 -14.06 -5.73 -6.26
N GLY A 256 -14.39 -4.65 -5.57
CA GLY A 256 -15.77 -4.39 -5.13
C GLY A 256 -16.68 -4.10 -6.33
N ALA A 257 -17.92 -4.55 -6.28
CA ALA A 257 -18.84 -4.46 -7.42
C ALA A 257 -19.15 -3.01 -7.84
N ASP A 258 -19.12 -2.06 -6.90
CA ASP A 258 -19.31 -0.63 -7.16
C ASP A 258 -18.00 0.16 -7.30
N ASP A 259 -16.86 -0.52 -7.41
CA ASP A 259 -15.58 0.14 -7.65
C ASP A 259 -15.51 0.69 -9.09
N TRP A 260 -15.40 2.01 -9.20
CA TRP A 260 -15.26 2.72 -10.47
C TRP A 260 -14.00 2.31 -11.25
N ILE A 261 -13.02 1.68 -10.61
CA ILE A 261 -11.81 1.19 -11.28
C ILE A 261 -12.15 0.16 -12.38
N ALA A 262 -13.31 -0.49 -12.31
CA ALA A 262 -13.80 -1.38 -13.38
C ALA A 262 -14.03 -0.65 -14.72
N ASP A 263 -14.23 0.67 -14.69
CA ASP A 263 -14.42 1.50 -15.87
C ASP A 263 -13.10 2.05 -16.45
N VAL A 264 -11.95 1.78 -15.80
CA VAL A 264 -10.63 2.20 -16.28
C VAL A 264 -10.14 1.25 -17.38
N PRO A 265 -9.63 1.74 -18.52
CA PRO A 265 -9.07 0.88 -19.56
C PRO A 265 -7.90 0.03 -19.05
N HIS A 266 -8.13 -1.27 -18.85
CA HIS A 266 -7.13 -2.26 -18.44
C HIS A 266 -6.26 -2.72 -19.64
N THR A 267 -5.57 -1.76 -20.23
CA THR A 267 -4.62 -1.97 -21.34
C THR A 267 -3.33 -1.26 -21.01
N LYS A 268 -2.23 -1.62 -21.68
CA LYS A 268 -0.98 -0.85 -21.62
C LYS A 268 -0.47 -0.55 -23.02
N ALA A 269 0.13 0.63 -23.19
CA ALA A 269 0.79 1.04 -24.42
C ALA A 269 2.03 1.87 -24.08
N ASP A 270 3.10 1.67 -24.85
CA ASP A 270 4.28 2.51 -24.74
C ASP A 270 4.10 3.75 -25.63
N VAL A 271 4.05 4.92 -25.00
CA VAL A 271 3.82 6.21 -25.67
C VAL A 271 5.00 7.11 -25.36
N PHE A 272 5.79 7.46 -26.38
CA PHE A 272 7.00 8.29 -26.26
C PHE A 272 8.00 7.78 -25.18
N GLY A 273 8.16 6.45 -25.05
CA GLY A 273 9.06 5.84 -24.07
C GLY A 273 8.54 5.80 -22.64
N THR A 274 7.26 6.15 -22.43
CA THR A 274 6.56 6.00 -21.14
C THR A 274 5.44 4.96 -21.29
N THR A 275 5.41 3.96 -20.41
CA THR A 275 4.31 2.99 -20.37
C THR A 275 3.09 3.65 -19.73
N VAL A 276 2.00 3.72 -20.51
CA VAL A 276 0.69 4.24 -20.09
C VAL A 276 -0.29 3.08 -19.96
N GLY A 277 -0.99 3.03 -18.83
CA GLY A 277 -1.90 1.97 -18.47
C GLY A 277 -1.19 0.75 -17.84
N PHE A 278 -1.97 -0.13 -17.21
CA PHE A 278 -1.45 -1.12 -16.27
C PHE A 278 -1.70 -2.57 -16.69
N GLY A 279 -2.05 -2.79 -17.95
CA GLY A 279 -2.25 -4.13 -18.50
C GLY A 279 -3.51 -4.81 -17.97
N THR A 280 -3.51 -6.14 -18.00
CA THR A 280 -4.67 -6.98 -17.70
C THR A 280 -5.22 -6.72 -16.29
N ASP A 281 -6.54 -6.65 -16.19
CA ASP A 281 -7.26 -6.56 -14.92
C ASP A 281 -6.96 -7.78 -14.02
N PRO A 282 -6.48 -7.60 -12.78
CA PRO A 282 -6.13 -8.72 -11.91
C PRO A 282 -7.28 -9.65 -11.54
N VAL A 283 -8.54 -9.20 -11.64
CA VAL A 283 -9.71 -10.09 -11.44
C VAL A 283 -10.16 -10.81 -12.71
N ALA A 284 -9.55 -10.52 -13.87
CA ALA A 284 -9.85 -11.25 -15.09
C ALA A 284 -9.19 -12.63 -15.09
N ALA A 285 -9.90 -13.64 -15.59
CA ALA A 285 -9.39 -15.01 -15.68
C ALA A 285 -8.07 -15.11 -16.46
N ALA A 286 -7.87 -14.27 -17.47
CA ALA A 286 -6.63 -14.22 -18.27
C ALA A 286 -5.40 -13.77 -17.46
N PHE A 287 -5.57 -13.07 -16.34
CA PHE A 287 -4.46 -12.67 -15.48
C PHE A 287 -3.94 -13.85 -14.63
N GLY A 288 -4.84 -14.72 -14.17
CA GLY A 288 -4.51 -15.95 -13.45
C GLY A 288 -4.31 -15.81 -11.94
N ALA A 289 -4.82 -14.73 -11.31
CA ALA A 289 -4.83 -14.61 -9.85
C ALA A 289 -5.99 -15.40 -9.22
N HIS A 290 -5.87 -15.71 -7.92
CA HIS A 290 -6.96 -16.25 -7.12
C HIS A 290 -7.94 -15.13 -6.76
N VAL A 291 -9.13 -15.16 -7.37
CA VAL A 291 -10.13 -14.10 -7.21
C VAL A 291 -11.00 -14.36 -5.98
N PHE A 292 -11.02 -13.42 -5.03
CA PHE A 292 -11.86 -13.50 -3.84
C PHE A 292 -12.99 -12.46 -3.86
N ALA A 293 -14.06 -12.74 -3.12
CA ALA A 293 -15.19 -11.84 -2.99
C ALA A 293 -14.81 -10.59 -2.17
N ALA A 294 -14.85 -9.42 -2.82
CA ALA A 294 -14.61 -8.13 -2.18
C ALA A 294 -15.89 -7.39 -1.76
N GLY A 295 -17.07 -7.94 -2.09
CA GLY A 295 -18.37 -7.34 -1.81
C GLY A 295 -18.76 -6.25 -2.81
N ASP A 296 -19.65 -5.35 -2.39
CA ASP A 296 -20.19 -4.24 -3.18
C ASP A 296 -19.55 -2.88 -2.86
N GLY A 297 -18.47 -2.86 -2.06
CA GLY A 297 -17.77 -1.63 -1.71
C GLY A 297 -17.22 -0.88 -2.92
N GLY A 298 -17.14 0.44 -2.83
CA GLY A 298 -16.45 1.28 -3.80
C GLY A 298 -14.93 1.25 -3.58
N HIS A 299 -14.21 2.01 -4.39
CA HIS A 299 -12.74 2.03 -4.42
C HIS A 299 -12.06 2.28 -3.08
N SER A 300 -12.78 2.89 -2.15
CA SER A 300 -12.27 3.35 -0.86
C SER A 300 -12.56 2.41 0.30
N ASP A 301 -13.26 1.31 0.05
CA ASP A 301 -14.02 0.58 1.06
C ASP A 301 -13.45 -0.79 1.44
N TYR A 302 -12.35 -1.20 0.82
CA TYR A 302 -11.76 -2.55 0.97
C TYR A 302 -11.38 -2.93 2.41
N PHE A 303 -11.14 -1.93 3.26
CA PHE A 303 -10.80 -2.11 4.68
C PHE A 303 -11.93 -1.70 5.63
N ARG A 304 -13.14 -1.46 5.11
CA ARG A 304 -14.29 -1.10 5.96
C ARG A 304 -14.60 -2.26 6.92
N PRO A 305 -14.72 -2.01 8.24
CA PRO A 305 -15.13 -3.03 9.21
C PRO A 305 -16.41 -3.74 8.79
N GLY A 306 -16.41 -5.07 8.88
CA GLY A 306 -17.54 -5.92 8.48
C GLY A 306 -17.70 -6.15 6.97
N SER A 307 -16.79 -5.62 6.13
CA SER A 307 -16.83 -5.89 4.70
C SER A 307 -16.29 -7.29 4.35
N PRO A 308 -16.85 -7.95 3.30
CA PRO A 308 -16.30 -9.21 2.79
C PRO A 308 -14.83 -9.12 2.37
N SER A 309 -14.42 -7.97 1.82
CA SER A 309 -13.03 -7.71 1.45
C SER A 309 -12.10 -7.81 2.66
N LEU A 310 -12.39 -7.09 3.74
CA LEU A 310 -11.55 -7.09 4.94
C LEU A 310 -11.45 -8.49 5.56
N ASP A 311 -12.56 -9.24 5.57
CA ASP A 311 -12.57 -10.62 6.06
C ASP A 311 -11.66 -11.54 5.24
N ASN A 312 -11.71 -11.45 3.91
CA ASN A 312 -10.85 -12.26 3.04
C ASN A 312 -9.38 -11.82 3.10
N LEU A 313 -9.09 -10.53 3.17
CA LEU A 313 -7.73 -10.03 3.38
C LEU A 313 -7.13 -10.57 4.69
N ALA A 314 -7.90 -10.61 5.77
CA ALA A 314 -7.46 -11.20 7.03
C ALA A 314 -7.22 -12.72 6.91
N ARG A 315 -8.05 -13.45 6.16
CA ARG A 315 -7.85 -14.88 5.90
C ARG A 315 -6.58 -15.16 5.10
N ILE A 316 -6.30 -14.36 4.07
CA ILE A 316 -5.06 -14.43 3.29
C ILE A 316 -3.86 -14.23 4.21
N VAL A 317 -3.84 -13.14 4.99
CA VAL A 317 -2.75 -12.84 5.93
C VAL A 317 -2.54 -13.96 6.96
N LEU A 318 -3.61 -14.64 7.39
CA LEU A 318 -3.51 -15.76 8.34
C LEU A 318 -3.14 -17.10 7.69
N GLY A 319 -3.02 -17.16 6.36
CA GLY A 319 -2.78 -18.40 5.60
C GLY A 319 -3.99 -19.36 5.61
N ARG A 320 -5.21 -18.84 5.80
CA ARG A 320 -6.46 -19.63 5.86
C ARG A 320 -7.15 -19.68 4.50
N SER A 321 -6.43 -20.13 3.48
CA SER A 321 -6.89 -20.09 2.09
C SER A 321 -8.18 -20.90 1.86
N ALA A 322 -8.40 -21.97 2.63
CA ALA A 322 -9.60 -22.79 2.55
C ALA A 322 -10.89 -22.07 3.00
N ASP A 323 -10.76 -21.00 3.79
CA ASP A 323 -11.89 -20.23 4.32
C ASP A 323 -12.23 -19.01 3.44
N ILE A 324 -11.48 -18.78 2.37
CA ILE A 324 -11.66 -17.63 1.48
C ILE A 324 -12.92 -17.84 0.64
N THR A 325 -13.81 -16.86 0.66
CA THR A 325 -15.00 -16.88 -0.18
C THR A 325 -14.63 -16.38 -1.57
N GLU A 326 -14.78 -17.20 -2.59
CA GLU A 326 -14.54 -16.83 -3.99
C GLU A 326 -15.74 -16.09 -4.59
N THR A 327 -15.48 -15.28 -5.62
CA THR A 327 -16.56 -14.66 -6.39
C THR A 327 -17.27 -15.74 -7.20
N THR A 328 -18.54 -16.03 -6.89
CA THR A 328 -19.36 -16.92 -7.72
C THR A 328 -19.54 -16.26 -9.09
N HIS A 329 -18.89 -16.79 -10.12
CA HIS A 329 -19.09 -16.31 -11.49
C HIS A 329 -20.50 -16.74 -11.93
N GLY A 330 -21.40 -15.78 -12.06
CA GLY A 330 -22.70 -15.92 -12.72
C GLY A 330 -22.69 -15.20 -14.06
#